data_AF-A0A0L9UZM5-F1
#
_entry.id   AF-A0A0L9UZM5-F1
#
_cell.length_a   1.000
_cell.length_b   1.000
_cell.length_c   1.000
_cell.angle_alpha   90.00
_cell.angle_beta   90.00
_cell.angle_gamma   90.00
#
_symmetry.space_group_name_H-M   'P 1'
#
loop_
_entity.id
_entity.type
_entity.pdbx_description
1 polymer ?
#
loop_
_entity_poly.entity_id
_entity_poly.type
_entity_poly.pdbx_seq_one_letter_code
_entity_poly.pdbx_strand_id
1 'polypeptide(L)'
;MYEEIMITKRGIEMSELRNLFAQYMNNQNECEQKERRKDERYSQARKDISFFGKDISALTYLAWERKIDKTHPFLARDSESFALNIYLSRLEEHASEWWSHRQYSVKKGRKSSTHDWYELRACMRRNFVPPSAKRDLELMGHLIQEGKTFTKGLDGFSRREIEFKEKLEKLLDKRRKRDTRMREEELREKIEEEKRKREEEKRAEDERREKEKREKEHLLLMANSTPTIQREPKREVCVAVKLCGAESISDILFIWVASLGS
;
A
#
# COMPACT_ATOMS: atom_id res chain seq x y z
N MET A 1 42.80 -59.75 46.78
CA MET A 1 41.61 -60.42 46.24
C MET A 1 40.42 -60.01 47.10
N TYR A 2 39.77 -58.90 46.76
CA TYR A 2 38.53 -58.46 47.39
C TYR A 2 37.44 -58.51 46.32
N GLU A 3 36.87 -59.69 46.10
CA GLU A 3 35.61 -59.86 45.39
C GLU A 3 34.74 -60.81 46.23
N GLU A 4 34.28 -60.34 47.38
CA GLU A 4 33.14 -60.96 48.07
C GLU A 4 31.87 -60.20 47.68
N ILE A 5 31.23 -60.71 46.63
CA ILE A 5 29.89 -60.29 46.23
C ILE A 5 28.89 -60.93 47.21
N MET A 6 28.38 -60.10 48.11
CA MET A 6 27.31 -60.43 49.05
C MET A 6 26.02 -60.83 48.32
N ILE A 7 25.75 -62.12 48.25
CA ILE A 7 24.45 -62.68 47.84
C ILE A 7 23.54 -62.71 49.07
N THR A 8 22.46 -61.93 49.04
CA THR A 8 21.45 -61.92 50.11
C THR A 8 20.51 -63.12 49.99
N LYS A 9 19.94 -63.58 51.12
CA LYS A 9 19.22 -64.86 51.36
C LYS A 9 17.93 -65.12 50.55
N ARG A 10 17.65 -64.36 49.49
CA ARG A 10 16.66 -64.69 48.46
C ARG A 10 17.36 -64.37 47.16
N GLY A 11 17.68 -65.39 46.36
CA GLY A 11 18.49 -65.27 45.14
C GLY A 11 17.85 -64.34 44.11
N ILE A 12 18.00 -63.05 44.31
CA ILE A 12 17.72 -62.01 43.34
C ILE A 12 19.08 -61.73 42.72
N GLU A 13 19.22 -62.03 41.43
CA GLU A 13 20.47 -61.79 40.74
C GLU A 13 20.77 -60.27 40.72
N MET A 14 22.05 -59.90 40.77
CA MET A 14 22.45 -58.47 40.70
C MET A 14 21.92 -57.76 39.44
N SER A 15 21.61 -58.51 38.38
CA SER A 15 20.91 -58.05 37.17
C SER A 15 19.47 -57.60 37.46
N GLU A 16 18.73 -58.33 38.30
CA GLU A 16 17.35 -58.03 38.68
C GLU A 16 17.26 -56.80 39.60
N LEU A 17 18.21 -56.63 40.53
CA LEU A 17 18.30 -55.41 41.34
C LEU A 17 18.61 -54.17 40.49
N ARG A 18 19.50 -54.29 39.50
CA ARG A 18 19.78 -53.23 38.54
C ARG A 18 18.54 -52.87 37.70
N ASN A 19 17.77 -53.86 37.28
CA ASN A 19 16.53 -53.65 36.52
C ASN A 19 15.44 -52.97 37.37
N LEU A 20 15.23 -53.40 38.61
CA LEU A 20 14.28 -52.77 39.54
C LEU A 20 14.66 -51.32 39.86
N PHE A 21 15.95 -51.06 40.09
CA PHE A 21 16.45 -49.70 40.32
C PHE A 21 16.25 -48.82 39.08
N ALA A 22 16.56 -49.32 37.88
CA ALA A 22 16.30 -48.61 36.62
C ALA A 22 14.80 -48.34 36.41
N GLN A 23 13.92 -49.29 36.73
CA GLN A 23 12.47 -49.12 36.66
C GLN A 23 11.96 -48.06 37.64
N TYR A 24 12.47 -48.06 38.87
CA TYR A 24 12.15 -47.03 39.88
C TYR A 24 12.59 -45.64 39.40
N MET A 25 13.82 -45.50 38.91
CA MET A 25 14.35 -44.24 38.39
C MET A 25 13.57 -43.76 37.15
N ASN A 26 13.15 -44.68 36.25
CA ASN A 26 12.30 -44.34 35.12
C ASN A 26 10.91 -43.87 35.56
N ASN A 27 10.29 -44.54 36.54
CA ASN A 27 8.99 -44.13 37.09
C ASN A 27 9.06 -42.75 37.76
N GLN A 28 10.15 -42.45 38.48
CA GLN A 28 10.37 -41.12 39.05
C GLN A 28 10.54 -40.06 37.94
N ASN A 29 11.37 -40.34 36.94
CA ASN A 29 11.55 -39.45 35.79
C ASN A 29 10.24 -39.20 35.02
N GLU A 30 9.40 -40.22 34.85
CA GLU A 30 8.08 -40.08 34.23
C GLU A 30 7.13 -39.24 35.06
N CYS A 31 7.16 -39.38 36.38
CA CYS A 31 6.37 -38.55 37.31
C CYS A 31 6.81 -37.08 37.20
N GLU A 32 8.11 -36.81 37.26
CA GLU A 32 8.66 -35.46 37.08
C GLU A 32 8.37 -34.87 35.70
N GLN A 33 8.46 -35.68 34.62
CA GLN A 33 8.10 -35.22 33.28
C GLN A 33 6.61 -34.88 33.16
N LYS A 34 5.72 -35.65 33.80
CA LYS A 34 4.28 -35.33 33.83
C LYS A 34 4.04 -34.01 34.55
N GLU A 35 4.74 -33.76 35.65
CA GLU A 35 4.62 -32.50 36.40
C GLU A 35 5.15 -31.31 35.59
N ARG A 36 6.33 -31.43 34.97
CA ARG A 36 6.88 -30.40 34.07
C ARG A 36 5.91 -30.04 32.93
N ARG A 37 5.29 -31.04 32.30
CA ARG A 37 4.30 -30.81 31.22
C ARG A 37 3.03 -30.12 31.73
N LYS A 38 2.62 -30.38 32.98
CA LYS A 38 1.50 -29.67 33.60
C LYS A 38 1.87 -28.21 33.88
N ASP A 39 3.04 -27.96 34.45
CA ASP A 39 3.55 -26.61 34.71
C ASP A 39 3.64 -25.76 33.44
N GLU A 40 4.12 -26.32 32.33
CA GLU A 40 4.14 -25.64 31.03
C GLU A 40 2.74 -25.27 30.55
N ARG A 41 1.78 -26.20 30.66
CA ARG A 41 0.38 -25.96 30.27
C ARG A 41 -0.28 -24.89 31.15
N TYR A 42 -0.05 -24.90 32.45
CA TYR A 42 -0.56 -23.86 33.35
C TYR A 42 0.13 -22.53 33.11
N SER A 43 1.44 -22.52 32.85
CA SER A 43 2.19 -21.31 32.49
C SER A 43 1.60 -20.66 31.23
N GLN A 44 1.26 -21.48 30.23
CA GLN A 44 0.60 -21.01 29.02
C GLN A 44 -0.80 -20.46 29.31
N ALA A 45 -1.66 -21.23 30.00
CA ALA A 45 -3.01 -20.77 30.36
C ALA A 45 -2.99 -19.50 31.24
N ARG A 46 -1.97 -19.36 32.11
CA ARG A 46 -1.75 -18.17 32.91
C ARG A 46 -1.47 -16.97 32.02
N LYS A 47 -0.66 -17.10 30.96
CA LYS A 47 -0.34 -16.01 30.01
C LYS A 47 -1.56 -15.56 29.22
N ASP A 48 -2.49 -16.47 28.93
CA ASP A 48 -3.70 -16.15 28.17
C ASP A 48 -4.71 -15.31 28.97
N ILE A 49 -4.64 -15.37 30.31
CA ILE A 49 -5.46 -14.55 31.20
C ILE A 49 -4.87 -13.15 31.30
N SER A 50 -5.64 -12.16 30.85
CA SER A 50 -5.27 -10.75 30.93
C SER A 50 -5.31 -10.24 32.37
N PHE A 51 -4.54 -9.18 32.64
CA PHE A 51 -4.62 -8.46 33.91
C PHE A 51 -5.90 -7.62 33.99
N PHE A 52 -6.46 -7.46 35.18
CA PHE A 52 -7.63 -6.62 35.45
C PHE A 52 -7.43 -5.80 36.72
N GLY A 53 -7.88 -4.54 36.70
CA GLY A 53 -7.91 -3.68 37.89
C GLY A 53 -7.25 -2.31 37.76
N LYS A 54 -6.51 -2.07 36.66
CA LYS A 54 -6.08 -0.70 36.27
C LYS A 54 -7.26 0.15 35.82
N ASP A 55 -8.08 -0.41 34.93
CA ASP A 55 -9.37 0.15 34.57
C ASP A 55 -10.47 -0.59 35.37
N ILE A 56 -11.36 0.19 35.97
CA ILE A 56 -12.49 -0.28 36.79
C ILE A 56 -13.78 -0.31 35.95
N SER A 57 -13.70 -0.04 34.64
CA SER A 57 -14.87 -0.05 33.78
C SER A 57 -15.55 -1.43 33.73
N ALA A 58 -16.88 -1.43 33.74
CA ALA A 58 -17.67 -2.66 33.64
C ALA A 58 -17.34 -3.45 32.37
N LEU A 59 -16.99 -2.76 31.27
CA LEU A 59 -16.61 -3.38 30.00
C LEU A 59 -15.30 -4.17 30.11
N THR A 60 -14.27 -3.60 30.74
CA THR A 60 -12.99 -4.30 30.92
C THR A 60 -13.13 -5.49 31.84
N TYR A 61 -13.92 -5.36 32.92
CA TYR A 61 -14.27 -6.49 33.77
C TYR A 61 -15.01 -7.60 32.99
N LEU A 62 -16.05 -7.27 32.21
CA LEU A 62 -16.80 -8.26 31.44
C LEU A 62 -15.95 -8.94 30.37
N ALA A 63 -15.00 -8.21 29.75
CA ALA A 63 -14.05 -8.78 28.81
C ALA A 63 -13.09 -9.75 29.49
N TRP A 64 -12.59 -9.40 30.67
CA TRP A 64 -11.73 -10.25 31.51
C TRP A 64 -12.48 -11.51 31.98
N GLU A 65 -13.70 -11.34 32.49
CA GLU A 65 -14.57 -12.43 32.92
C GLU A 65 -14.82 -13.44 31.81
N ARG A 66 -15.11 -12.99 30.58
CA ARG A 66 -15.28 -13.87 29.41
C ARG A 66 -14.02 -14.65 29.06
N LYS A 67 -12.83 -14.09 29.31
CA LYS A 67 -11.57 -14.81 29.10
C LYS A 67 -11.40 -15.92 30.13
N ILE A 68 -11.71 -15.62 31.40
CA ILE A 68 -11.65 -16.63 32.45
C ILE A 68 -12.69 -17.72 32.25
N ASP A 69 -13.94 -17.39 31.90
CA ASP A 69 -14.98 -18.38 31.62
C ASP A 69 -14.53 -19.40 30.54
N LYS A 70 -13.67 -18.99 29.60
CA LYS A 70 -13.10 -19.88 28.57
C LYS A 70 -11.97 -20.75 29.10
N THR A 71 -11.10 -20.22 29.98
CA THR A 71 -9.94 -20.95 30.52
C THR A 71 -10.26 -21.75 31.78
N HIS A 72 -11.34 -21.42 32.48
CA HIS A 72 -11.71 -21.99 33.76
C HIS A 72 -11.97 -23.51 33.71
N PRO A 73 -12.74 -24.05 32.74
CA PRO A 73 -12.94 -25.50 32.64
C PRO A 73 -11.65 -26.31 32.42
N PHE A 74 -10.57 -25.67 31.97
CA PHE A 74 -9.27 -26.29 31.83
C PHE A 74 -8.48 -26.23 33.15
N LEU A 75 -8.45 -25.08 33.82
CA LEU A 75 -7.70 -24.87 35.06
C LEU A 75 -8.33 -25.53 36.30
N ALA A 76 -9.65 -25.59 36.35
CA ALA A 76 -10.40 -26.17 37.47
C ALA A 76 -10.37 -27.70 37.51
N ARG A 77 -9.81 -28.37 36.48
CA ARG A 77 -9.74 -29.85 36.43
C ARG A 77 -8.90 -30.43 37.56
N ASP A 78 -7.83 -29.75 37.93
CA ASP A 78 -6.87 -30.26 38.90
C ASP A 78 -7.17 -29.74 40.30
N SER A 79 -7.47 -28.44 40.43
CA SER A 79 -7.89 -27.85 41.70
C SER A 79 -8.54 -26.49 41.51
N GLU A 80 -9.73 -26.32 42.09
CA GLU A 80 -10.45 -25.05 42.12
C GLU A 80 -9.64 -23.95 42.84
N SER A 81 -8.98 -24.30 43.95
CA SER A 81 -8.17 -23.34 44.71
C SER A 81 -6.94 -22.88 43.93
N PHE A 82 -6.35 -23.75 43.11
CA PHE A 82 -5.25 -23.40 42.22
C PHE A 82 -5.72 -22.45 41.12
N ALA A 83 -6.86 -22.76 40.48
CA ALA A 83 -7.45 -21.91 39.46
C ALA A 83 -7.76 -20.50 40.01
N LEU A 84 -8.37 -20.42 41.19
CA LEU A 84 -8.64 -19.16 41.88
C LEU A 84 -7.36 -18.36 42.16
N ASN A 85 -6.31 -19.01 42.67
CA ASN A 85 -5.03 -18.34 42.90
C ASN A 85 -4.44 -17.75 41.61
N ILE A 86 -4.58 -18.44 40.48
CA ILE A 86 -4.17 -17.89 39.18
C ILE A 86 -4.97 -16.62 38.85
N TYR A 87 -6.30 -16.64 38.95
CA TYR A 87 -7.14 -15.47 38.65
C TYR A 87 -6.82 -14.29 39.55
N LEU A 88 -6.66 -14.55 40.86
CA LEU A 88 -6.34 -13.52 41.85
C LEU A 88 -4.95 -12.93 41.63
N SER A 89 -3.98 -13.73 41.15
CA SER A 89 -2.65 -13.23 40.79
C SER A 89 -2.63 -12.30 39.58
N ARG A 90 -3.73 -12.25 38.82
CA ARG A 90 -3.92 -11.38 37.66
C ARG A 90 -4.71 -10.12 37.99
N LEU A 91 -5.04 -9.90 39.26
CA LEU A 91 -5.61 -8.64 39.72
C LEU A 91 -4.49 -7.61 39.93
N GLU A 92 -4.68 -6.40 39.43
CA GLU A 92 -3.77 -5.28 39.57
C GLU A 92 -4.46 -4.11 40.29
N GLU A 93 -3.66 -3.25 40.92
CA GLU A 93 -4.09 -1.97 41.50
C GLU A 93 -5.42 -2.07 42.29
N HIS A 94 -6.48 -1.40 41.82
CA HIS A 94 -7.76 -1.32 42.52
C HIS A 94 -8.41 -2.68 42.75
N ALA A 95 -8.28 -3.62 41.83
CA ALA A 95 -8.87 -4.94 41.99
C ALA A 95 -8.12 -5.78 43.03
N SER A 96 -6.80 -5.63 43.10
CA SER A 96 -5.96 -6.29 44.11
C SER A 96 -6.21 -5.72 45.51
N GLU A 97 -6.34 -4.39 45.62
CA GLU A 97 -6.68 -3.71 46.88
C GLU A 97 -8.07 -4.13 47.38
N TRP A 98 -9.07 -4.13 46.49
CA TRP A 98 -10.42 -4.61 46.80
C TRP A 98 -10.40 -6.04 47.33
N TRP A 99 -9.65 -6.93 46.68
CA TRP A 99 -9.56 -8.32 47.10
C TRP A 99 -8.93 -8.44 48.50
N SER A 100 -7.87 -7.68 48.75
CA SER A 100 -7.20 -7.62 50.06
C SER A 100 -8.16 -7.15 51.16
N HIS A 101 -8.94 -6.09 50.89
CA HIS A 101 -9.97 -5.59 51.81
C HIS A 101 -11.10 -6.62 52.05
N ARG A 102 -11.49 -7.35 50.99
CA ARG A 102 -12.47 -8.43 51.12
C ARG A 102 -11.94 -9.56 52.00
N GLN A 103 -10.70 -10.01 51.81
CA GLN A 103 -10.08 -11.04 52.64
C GLN A 103 -10.01 -10.62 54.11
N TYR A 104 -9.70 -9.34 54.38
CA TYR A 104 -9.78 -8.79 55.74
C TYR A 104 -11.19 -8.92 56.34
N SER A 105 -12.22 -8.61 55.56
CA SER A 105 -13.62 -8.74 55.98
C SER A 105 -14.02 -10.19 56.26
N VAL A 106 -13.51 -11.14 55.48
CA VAL A 106 -13.72 -12.60 55.70
C VAL A 106 -13.07 -13.03 57.02
N LYS A 107 -11.82 -12.62 57.28
CA LYS A 107 -11.13 -12.92 58.55
C LYS A 107 -11.86 -12.37 59.77
N LYS A 108 -12.58 -11.25 59.62
CA LYS A 108 -13.42 -10.66 60.67
C LYS A 108 -14.82 -11.29 60.76
N GLY A 109 -15.12 -12.33 59.98
CA GLY A 109 -16.42 -13.00 59.96
C GLY A 109 -17.56 -12.17 59.34
N ARG A 110 -17.26 -11.06 58.66
CA ARG A 110 -18.26 -10.15 58.07
C ARG A 110 -18.72 -10.58 56.68
N LYS A 111 -17.96 -11.43 56.00
CA LYS A 111 -18.23 -11.96 54.65
C LYS A 111 -17.87 -13.44 54.60
N SER A 112 -18.54 -14.19 53.72
CA SER A 112 -18.19 -15.59 53.46
C SER A 112 -16.86 -15.70 52.70
N SER A 113 -16.12 -16.77 53.01
CA SER A 113 -14.97 -17.21 52.22
C SER A 113 -15.44 -17.61 50.81
N THR A 114 -14.57 -17.42 49.82
CA THR A 114 -14.84 -17.71 48.41
C THR A 114 -14.06 -18.96 48.03
N HIS A 115 -14.76 -20.03 47.65
CA HIS A 115 -14.17 -21.34 47.38
C HIS A 115 -14.21 -21.75 45.92
N ASP A 116 -15.09 -21.13 45.13
CA ASP A 116 -15.22 -21.41 43.71
C ASP A 116 -15.17 -20.14 42.83
N TRP A 117 -15.00 -20.35 41.53
CA TRP A 117 -15.00 -19.29 40.54
C TRP A 117 -16.35 -18.57 40.45
N TYR A 118 -17.46 -19.26 40.66
CA TYR A 118 -18.81 -18.69 40.50
C TYR A 118 -19.14 -17.66 41.61
N GLU A 119 -18.73 -17.95 42.84
CA GLU A 119 -18.76 -17.08 44.01
C GLU A 119 -17.82 -15.89 43.80
N LEU A 120 -16.59 -16.12 43.32
CA LEU A 120 -15.66 -15.04 42.99
C LEU A 120 -16.26 -14.12 41.93
N ARG A 121 -16.77 -14.68 40.84
CA ARG A 121 -17.44 -13.97 39.75
C ARG A 121 -18.63 -13.17 40.26
N ALA A 122 -19.51 -13.77 41.07
CA ALA A 122 -20.66 -13.07 41.62
C ALA A 122 -20.24 -11.89 42.51
N CYS A 123 -19.18 -12.06 43.31
CA CYS A 123 -18.64 -11.01 44.16
C CYS A 123 -18.01 -9.87 43.36
N MET A 124 -17.24 -10.20 42.33
CA MET A 124 -16.63 -9.22 41.44
C MET A 124 -17.70 -8.48 40.61
N ARG A 125 -18.69 -9.18 40.05
CA ARG A 125 -19.82 -8.55 39.34
C ARG A 125 -20.53 -7.52 40.20
N ARG A 126 -20.84 -7.85 41.46
CA ARG A 126 -21.48 -6.91 42.39
C ARG A 126 -20.65 -5.65 42.68
N ASN A 127 -19.33 -5.72 42.53
CA ASN A 127 -18.42 -4.60 42.83
C ASN A 127 -18.06 -3.78 41.58
N PHE A 128 -17.80 -4.44 40.46
CA PHE A 128 -17.24 -3.84 39.25
C PHE A 128 -18.25 -3.64 38.11
N VAL A 129 -19.45 -4.22 38.23
CA VAL A 129 -20.52 -4.04 37.25
C VAL A 129 -21.66 -3.26 37.91
N PRO A 130 -21.82 -1.96 37.59
CA PRO A 130 -22.96 -1.19 38.03
C PRO A 130 -24.26 -1.86 37.60
N PRO A 131 -25.34 -1.78 38.40
CA PRO A 131 -26.64 -2.32 38.01
C PRO A 131 -27.17 -1.75 36.69
N SER A 132 -26.79 -0.52 36.32
CA SER A 132 -27.16 0.12 35.05
C SER A 132 -26.47 -0.50 33.83
N ALA A 133 -25.33 -1.17 34.01
CA ALA A 133 -24.46 -1.59 32.91
C ALA A 133 -25.19 -2.48 31.89
N LYS A 134 -26.15 -3.32 32.33
CA LYS A 134 -26.97 -4.12 31.41
C LYS A 134 -27.76 -3.23 30.44
N ARG A 135 -28.45 -2.21 30.97
CA ARG A 135 -29.24 -1.26 30.17
C ARG A 135 -28.32 -0.45 29.26
N ASP A 136 -27.17 -0.02 29.76
CA ASP A 136 -26.21 0.79 29.00
C ASP A 136 -25.63 -0.03 27.83
N LEU A 137 -25.34 -1.31 28.04
CA LEU A 137 -24.90 -2.23 26.99
C LEU A 137 -25.98 -2.50 25.92
N GLU A 138 -27.24 -2.66 26.35
CA GLU A 138 -28.38 -2.82 25.44
C GLU A 138 -28.55 -1.56 24.57
N LEU A 139 -28.52 -0.38 25.19
CA LEU A 139 -28.59 0.90 24.49
C LEU A 139 -27.44 1.07 23.50
N MET A 140 -26.20 0.78 23.91
CA MET A 140 -25.05 0.80 22.99
C MET A 140 -25.21 -0.19 21.84
N GLY A 141 -25.76 -1.38 22.10
CA GLY A 141 -26.09 -2.35 21.06
C GLY A 141 -27.08 -1.81 20.03
N HIS A 142 -28.13 -1.14 20.49
CA HIS A 142 -29.10 -0.45 19.62
C HIS A 142 -28.43 0.65 18.79
N LEU A 143 -27.64 1.53 19.41
CA LEU A 143 -26.93 2.61 18.71
C LEU A 143 -25.94 2.09 17.66
N ILE A 144 -25.21 1.00 17.96
CA ILE A 144 -24.31 0.36 16.99
C ILE A 144 -25.11 -0.20 15.81
N GLN A 145 -26.27 -0.81 16.07
CA GLN A 145 -27.10 -1.37 15.02
C GLN A 145 -27.69 -0.28 14.14
N GLU A 146 -28.18 0.81 14.73
CA GLU A 146 -28.64 2.00 14.00
C GLU A 146 -27.51 2.58 13.14
N GLY A 147 -26.31 2.73 13.70
CA GLY A 147 -25.13 3.17 12.96
C GLY A 147 -24.81 2.28 11.75
N LYS A 148 -24.88 0.95 11.90
CA LYS A 148 -24.69 0.00 10.79
C LYS A 148 -25.77 0.13 9.71
N THR A 149 -27.01 0.40 10.09
CA THR A 149 -28.08 0.63 9.11
C THR A 149 -27.89 1.95 8.37
N PHE A 150 -27.43 2.99 9.07
CA PHE A 150 -27.10 4.29 8.48
C PHE A 150 -25.96 4.17 7.47
N THR A 151 -24.86 3.50 7.80
CA THR A 151 -23.73 3.34 6.87
C THR A 151 -24.12 2.55 5.61
N LYS A 152 -24.95 1.51 5.75
CA LYS A 152 -25.50 0.79 4.58
C LYS A 152 -26.34 1.69 3.68
N GLY A 153 -27.04 2.68 4.24
CA GLY A 153 -27.77 3.68 3.46
C GLY A 153 -26.83 4.60 2.67
N LEU A 154 -25.65 4.91 3.22
CA LEU A 154 -24.61 5.72 2.56
C LEU A 154 -23.88 4.96 1.44
N ASP A 155 -23.76 3.64 1.50
CA ASP A 155 -23.16 2.85 0.40
C ASP A 155 -23.89 3.09 -0.93
N GLY A 156 -25.21 3.33 -0.89
CA GLY A 156 -26.01 3.70 -2.05
C GLY A 156 -25.72 5.10 -2.60
N PHE A 157 -25.14 6.00 -1.79
CA PHE A 157 -24.64 7.29 -2.24
C PHE A 157 -23.30 7.13 -2.97
N SER A 158 -22.37 6.36 -2.40
CA SER A 158 -21.07 6.07 -3.02
C SER A 158 -21.22 5.42 -4.39
N ARG A 159 -22.18 4.50 -4.56
CA ARG A 159 -22.48 3.90 -5.86
C ARG A 159 -22.91 4.95 -6.91
N ARG A 160 -23.83 5.84 -6.54
CA ARG A 160 -24.30 6.91 -7.45
C ARG A 160 -23.21 7.91 -7.80
N GLU A 161 -22.30 8.20 -6.86
CA GLU A 161 -21.15 9.05 -7.10
C GLU A 161 -20.19 8.45 -8.13
N ILE A 162 -19.91 7.13 -8.04
CA ILE A 162 -19.08 6.41 -9.01
C ILE A 162 -19.72 6.44 -10.40
N GLU A 163 -21.00 6.10 -10.50
CA GLU A 163 -21.74 6.13 -11.78
C GLU A 163 -21.73 7.52 -12.42
N PHE A 164 -21.84 8.58 -11.61
CA PHE A 164 -21.75 9.95 -12.08
C PHE A 164 -20.35 10.30 -12.59
N LYS A 165 -19.28 9.91 -11.87
CA LYS A 165 -17.89 10.11 -12.29
C LYS A 165 -17.60 9.41 -13.62
N GLU A 166 -18.03 8.16 -13.81
CA GLU A 166 -17.88 7.44 -15.07
C GLU A 166 -18.62 8.15 -16.23
N LYS A 167 -19.82 8.65 -15.96
CA LYS A 167 -20.60 9.39 -16.97
C LYS A 167 -19.90 10.70 -17.37
N LEU A 168 -19.30 11.42 -16.41
CA LEU A 168 -18.50 12.60 -16.69
C LEU A 168 -17.26 12.27 -17.52
N GLU A 169 -16.54 11.21 -17.18
CA GLU A 169 -15.34 10.80 -17.91
C GLU A 169 -15.64 10.44 -19.37
N LYS A 170 -16.75 9.72 -19.61
CA LYS A 170 -17.24 9.44 -20.97
C LYS A 170 -17.56 10.72 -21.75
N LEU A 171 -18.11 11.74 -21.10
CA LEU A 171 -18.39 13.03 -21.76
C LEU A 171 -17.12 13.79 -22.09
N LEU A 172 -16.12 13.80 -21.19
CA LEU A 172 -14.83 14.42 -21.43
C LEU A 172 -14.06 13.72 -22.54
N ASP A 173 -14.09 12.39 -22.59
CA ASP A 173 -13.48 11.61 -23.67
C ASP A 173 -14.14 11.90 -25.03
N LYS A 174 -15.48 11.99 -25.07
CA LYS A 174 -16.20 12.41 -26.29
C LYS A 174 -15.85 13.82 -26.75
N ARG A 175 -15.60 14.76 -25.83
CA ARG A 175 -15.13 16.11 -26.19
C ARG A 175 -13.72 16.05 -26.76
N ARG A 176 -12.78 15.38 -26.07
CA ARG A 176 -11.39 15.19 -26.55
C ARG A 176 -11.35 14.59 -27.95
N LYS A 177 -12.15 13.55 -28.22
CA LYS A 177 -12.25 12.91 -29.55
C LYS A 177 -12.78 13.83 -30.64
N ARG A 178 -13.68 14.77 -30.32
CA ARG A 178 -14.14 15.77 -31.28
C ARG A 178 -13.03 16.78 -31.57
N ASP A 179 -12.36 17.26 -30.53
CA ASP A 179 -11.27 18.21 -30.68
C ASP A 179 -10.10 17.63 -31.49
N THR A 180 -9.77 16.35 -31.29
CA THR A 180 -8.75 15.66 -32.11
C THR A 180 -9.17 15.53 -33.56
N ARG A 181 -10.44 15.17 -33.83
CA ARG A 181 -10.96 15.10 -35.20
C ARG A 181 -10.91 16.44 -35.92
N MET A 182 -11.33 17.53 -35.25
CA MET A 182 -11.26 18.87 -35.84
C MET A 182 -9.82 19.26 -36.18
N ARG A 183 -8.86 18.99 -35.27
CA ARG A 183 -7.43 19.26 -35.55
C ARG A 183 -6.87 18.43 -36.70
N GLU A 184 -7.27 17.15 -36.79
CA GLU A 184 -6.86 16.27 -37.88
C GLU A 184 -7.44 16.75 -39.22
N GLU A 185 -8.68 17.24 -39.23
CA GLU A 185 -9.36 17.79 -40.41
C GLU A 185 -8.71 19.11 -40.84
N GLU A 186 -8.47 20.04 -39.92
CA GLU A 186 -7.72 21.28 -40.19
C GLU A 186 -6.32 21.00 -40.77
N LEU A 187 -5.63 19.97 -40.27
CA LEU A 187 -4.31 19.59 -40.78
C LEU A 187 -4.40 19.02 -42.21
N ARG A 188 -5.43 18.23 -42.51
CA ARG A 188 -5.68 17.69 -43.85
C ARG A 188 -5.95 18.81 -44.85
N GLU A 189 -6.80 19.77 -44.49
CA GLU A 189 -7.10 20.93 -45.33
C GLU A 189 -5.84 21.76 -45.63
N LYS A 190 -5.00 22.02 -44.61
CA LYS A 190 -3.72 22.72 -44.80
C LYS A 190 -2.78 22.00 -45.76
N ILE A 191 -2.67 20.67 -45.63
CA ILE A 191 -1.84 19.86 -46.53
C ILE A 191 -2.37 19.92 -47.96
N GLU A 192 -3.69 19.87 -48.15
CA GLU A 192 -4.32 19.93 -49.46
C GLU A 192 -4.17 21.32 -50.12
N GLU A 193 -4.33 22.39 -49.34
CA GLU A 193 -4.08 23.76 -49.78
C GLU A 193 -2.62 23.97 -50.19
N GLU A 194 -1.67 23.43 -49.41
CA GLU A 194 -0.25 23.51 -49.73
C GLU A 194 0.09 22.74 -51.02
N LYS A 195 -0.50 21.56 -51.23
CA LYS A 195 -0.36 20.80 -52.50
C LYS A 195 -0.88 21.60 -53.69
N ARG A 196 -2.05 22.22 -53.56
CA ARG A 196 -2.62 23.09 -54.61
C ARG A 196 -1.69 24.26 -54.95
N LYS A 197 -1.14 24.94 -53.93
CA LYS A 197 -0.17 26.03 -54.15
C LYS A 197 1.06 25.56 -54.92
N ARG A 198 1.64 24.40 -54.55
CA ARG A 198 2.79 23.82 -55.25
C ARG A 198 2.47 23.44 -56.70
N GLU A 199 1.27 22.94 -56.97
CA GLU A 199 0.83 22.64 -58.34
C GLU A 199 0.64 23.91 -59.18
N GLU A 200 0.03 24.95 -58.62
CA GLU A 200 -0.13 26.26 -59.27
C GLU A 200 1.23 26.92 -59.55
N GLU A 201 2.17 26.89 -58.59
CA GLU A 201 3.55 27.36 -58.78
C GLU A 201 4.27 26.61 -59.90
N LYS A 202 4.11 25.28 -59.96
CA LYS A 202 4.71 24.46 -61.02
C LYS A 202 4.15 24.82 -62.40
N ARG A 203 2.83 25.01 -62.53
CA ARG A 203 2.20 25.44 -63.79
C ARG A 203 2.70 26.82 -64.22
N ALA A 204 2.77 27.77 -63.30
CA ALA A 204 3.27 29.12 -63.58
C ALA A 204 4.75 29.11 -64.01
N GLU A 205 5.58 28.24 -63.42
CA GLU A 205 6.97 28.06 -63.81
C GLU A 205 7.10 27.43 -65.21
N ASP A 206 6.29 26.41 -65.53
CA ASP A 206 6.27 25.79 -66.85
C ASP A 206 5.84 26.80 -67.94
N GLU A 207 4.84 27.64 -67.66
CA GLU A 207 4.40 28.74 -68.55
C GLU A 207 5.50 29.79 -68.78
N ARG A 208 6.23 30.17 -67.72
CA ARG A 208 7.38 31.10 -67.83
C ARG A 208 8.46 30.54 -68.74
N ARG A 209 8.81 29.26 -68.57
CA ARG A 209 9.80 28.57 -69.42
C ARG A 209 9.36 28.50 -70.88
N GLU A 210 8.08 28.23 -71.12
CA GLU A 210 7.55 28.19 -72.49
C GLU A 210 7.58 29.57 -73.14
N LYS A 211 7.21 30.62 -72.40
CA LYS A 211 7.29 32.01 -72.89
C LYS A 211 8.74 32.40 -73.22
N GLU A 212 9.68 32.09 -72.33
CA GLU A 212 11.11 32.35 -72.57
C GLU A 212 11.62 31.59 -73.80
N LYS A 213 11.17 30.34 -73.99
CA LYS A 213 11.50 29.55 -75.19
C LYS A 213 10.97 30.22 -76.47
N ARG A 214 9.71 30.66 -76.47
CA ARG A 214 9.10 31.38 -77.61
C ARG A 214 9.82 32.69 -77.91
N GLU A 215 10.22 33.45 -76.88
CA GLU A 215 10.99 34.68 -77.03
C GLU A 215 12.39 34.42 -77.62
N LYS A 216 13.08 33.38 -77.15
CA LYS A 216 14.38 32.95 -77.71
C LYS A 216 14.25 32.53 -79.17
N GLU A 217 13.23 31.75 -79.52
CA GLU A 217 12.95 31.34 -80.91
C GLU A 217 12.65 32.56 -81.80
N HIS A 218 11.84 33.50 -81.32
CA HIS A 218 11.55 34.75 -82.03
C HIS A 218 12.82 35.59 -82.27
N LEU A 219 13.67 35.75 -81.25
CA LEU A 219 14.95 36.45 -81.37
C LEU A 219 15.88 35.77 -82.39
N LEU A 220 15.90 34.44 -82.44
CA LEU A 220 16.69 33.68 -83.42
C LEU A 220 16.24 33.95 -84.86
N LEU A 221 14.93 33.99 -85.09
CA LEU A 221 14.33 34.29 -86.41
C LEU A 221 14.67 35.71 -86.87
N MET A 222 14.64 36.68 -85.94
CA MET A 222 15.03 38.06 -86.22
C MET A 222 16.53 38.19 -86.53
N ALA A 223 17.39 37.42 -85.84
CA ALA A 223 18.83 37.44 -86.08
C ALA A 223 19.20 36.91 -87.49
N ASN A 224 18.50 35.89 -87.99
CA ASN A 224 18.69 35.31 -89.32
C ASN A 224 18.15 36.19 -90.47
N SER A 225 17.34 37.20 -90.14
CA SER A 225 16.77 38.16 -91.11
C SER A 225 17.62 39.43 -91.22
N THR A 226 18.72 39.52 -90.46
CA THR A 226 19.63 40.67 -90.52
C THR A 226 20.45 40.59 -91.81
N PRO A 227 20.33 41.53 -92.76
CA PRO A 227 21.19 41.55 -93.93
C PRO A 227 22.64 41.73 -93.46
N THR A 228 23.51 40.83 -93.92
CA THR A 228 24.95 40.90 -93.75
C THR A 228 25.46 42.18 -94.43
N ILE A 229 25.54 43.27 -93.67
CA ILE A 229 26.20 44.50 -94.08
C ILE A 229 27.70 44.23 -93.99
N GLN A 230 28.35 44.25 -95.16
CA GLN A 230 29.80 44.16 -95.31
C GLN A 230 30.48 45.20 -94.42
N ARG A 231 31.36 44.73 -93.52
CA ARG A 231 32.27 45.57 -92.75
C ARG A 231 33.39 46.05 -93.67
N GLU A 232 33.45 47.36 -93.93
CA GLU A 232 34.67 48.06 -94.31
C GLU A 232 35.45 48.55 -93.07
N PRO A 233 36.79 48.67 -93.15
CA PRO A 233 37.65 48.91 -92.00
C PRO A 233 37.87 50.41 -91.79
N LYS A 234 37.46 50.97 -90.64
CA LYS A 234 37.93 52.30 -90.20
C LYS A 234 38.18 52.42 -88.71
N ARG A 235 39.49 52.54 -88.43
CA ARG A 235 40.17 53.50 -87.54
C ARG A 235 40.00 53.32 -86.03
N GLU A 236 41.10 52.84 -85.47
CA GLU A 236 41.58 53.10 -84.11
C GLU A 236 41.33 54.56 -83.70
N VAL A 237 40.59 54.74 -82.61
CA VAL A 237 40.69 55.92 -81.76
C VAL A 237 40.99 55.39 -80.37
N CYS A 238 42.27 55.45 -80.02
CA CYS A 238 42.73 55.31 -78.65
C CYS A 238 42.11 56.42 -77.80
N VAL A 239 41.15 56.07 -76.94
CA VAL A 239 40.84 56.87 -75.75
C VAL A 239 41.26 56.05 -74.54
N ALA A 240 42.47 56.34 -74.08
CA ALA A 240 42.95 55.95 -72.78
C ALA A 240 42.10 56.66 -71.72
N VAL A 241 41.12 55.95 -71.13
CA VAL A 241 40.54 56.35 -69.85
C VAL A 241 41.34 55.69 -68.74
N LYS A 242 42.20 56.55 -68.18
CA LYS A 242 43.04 56.37 -67.00
C LYS A 242 42.14 56.11 -65.78
N LEU A 243 42.04 54.86 -65.34
CA LEU A 243 41.55 54.52 -64.00
C LEU A 243 42.71 54.66 -63.02
N CYS A 244 42.80 55.84 -62.40
CA CYS A 244 43.50 56.01 -61.14
C CYS A 244 42.53 55.73 -59.99
N GLY A 245 42.89 54.76 -59.14
CA GLY A 245 42.89 54.96 -57.69
C GLY A 245 41.57 54.83 -56.93
N ALA A 246 41.22 53.59 -56.58
CA ALA A 246 40.72 53.19 -55.26
C ALA A 246 40.99 51.67 -55.17
N GLU A 247 42.11 51.19 -54.65
CA GLU A 247 42.44 51.08 -53.22
C GLU A 247 41.30 50.49 -52.37
N SER A 248 41.04 49.18 -52.49
CA SER A 248 41.29 48.26 -51.37
C SER A 248 40.96 46.81 -51.75
N ILE A 249 41.94 45.94 -51.52
CA ILE A 249 41.87 44.49 -51.58
C ILE A 249 41.37 44.02 -50.21
N SER A 250 40.06 44.07 -49.99
CA SER A 250 39.40 43.46 -48.83
C SER A 250 37.87 43.50 -49.05
N ASP A 251 37.28 42.34 -49.35
CA ASP A 251 35.83 41.99 -49.20
C ASP A 251 35.20 41.22 -50.38
N ILE A 252 36.03 40.67 -51.28
CA ILE A 252 35.67 39.51 -52.13
C ILE A 252 35.65 38.18 -51.31
N LEU A 253 35.43 38.23 -49.99
CA LEU A 253 35.37 37.04 -49.12
C LEU A 253 34.36 37.21 -47.98
N PHE A 254 33.07 37.17 -48.33
CA PHE A 254 32.01 36.71 -47.42
C PHE A 254 30.97 35.89 -48.20
N ILE A 255 31.47 34.79 -48.78
CA ILE A 255 30.71 33.54 -48.73
C ILE A 255 30.72 33.11 -47.26
N TRP A 256 29.59 32.54 -46.83
CA TRP A 256 29.36 31.76 -45.60
C TRP A 256 28.91 32.49 -44.33
N VAL A 257 27.81 32.00 -43.77
CA VAL A 257 27.16 32.32 -42.48
C VAL A 257 26.06 33.39 -42.52
N ALA A 258 24.94 33.03 -43.16
CA ALA A 258 23.60 33.35 -42.66
C ALA A 258 22.67 32.16 -42.93
N SER A 259 23.12 30.98 -42.51
CA SER A 259 22.30 29.80 -42.28
C SER A 259 22.44 29.51 -40.79
N LEU A 260 21.51 30.07 -39.99
CA LEU A 260 21.02 29.63 -38.68
C LEU A 260 20.46 30.84 -37.90
N GLY A 261 19.13 30.88 -37.75
CA GLY A 261 18.49 31.56 -36.61
C GLY A 261 17.51 32.67 -36.94
N SER A 262 16.26 32.30 -37.27
CA SER A 262 15.05 32.67 -36.50
C SER A 262 13.83 31.95 -37.07
#